data_AF-A0A2J8A3F0-F1
#
_entry.id   AF-A0A2J8A3F0-F1
#
_cell.length_a   1.000
_cell.length_b   1.000
_cell.length_c   1.000
_cell.angle_alpha   90.00
_cell.angle_beta   90.00
_cell.angle_gamma   90.00
#
_symmetry.space_group_name_H-M   'P 1'
#
loop_
_entity.id
_entity.type
_entity.pdbx_description
1 polymer ?
#
loop_
_entity_poly.entity_id
_entity_poly.type
_entity_poly.pdbx_seq_one_letter_code
_entity_poly.pdbx_strand_id
1 'polypeptide(L)' 'MQKAQPAGRPEPLVGHPRYEKIKDLNSGTFGFVQLARDKATGETWAVKFIERGDKACGPLC' A
#
# COMPACT_ATOMS: atom_id res chain seq x y z
N MET A 1 -19.78 5.64 -6.73
CA MET A 1 -19.31 4.54 -7.60
C MET A 1 -17.88 4.19 -7.19
N GLN A 2 -17.67 3.10 -6.45
CA GLN A 2 -16.32 2.65 -6.10
C GLN A 2 -15.73 2.01 -7.37
N LYS A 3 -14.71 2.66 -7.94
CA LYS A 3 -14.02 2.17 -9.14
C LYS A 3 -13.42 0.79 -8.81
N ALA A 4 -13.74 -0.20 -9.64
CA ALA A 4 -13.09 -1.51 -9.59
C ALA A 4 -11.58 -1.32 -9.73
N GLN A 5 -10.81 -2.02 -8.90
CA GLN A 5 -9.36 -2.06 -9.00
C GLN A 5 -8.95 -2.48 -10.42
N PRO A 6 -8.01 -1.77 -11.07
CA PRO A 6 -7.42 -2.30 -12.29
C PRO A 6 -6.68 -3.59 -11.93
N ALA A 7 -7.07 -4.69 -12.57
CA ALA A 7 -6.44 -5.99 -12.42
C ALA A 7 -4.94 -5.86 -12.79
N GLY A 8 -4.05 -6.10 -11.84
CA GLY A 8 -2.59 -6.09 -12.08
C GLY A 8 -1.74 -5.32 -11.07
N ARG A 9 -2.33 -4.56 -10.15
CA ARG A 9 -1.56 -3.93 -9.06
C ARG A 9 -1.17 -4.97 -7.99
N PRO A 10 0.07 -4.94 -7.45
CA PRO A 10 0.43 -5.76 -6.30
C PRO A 10 -0.44 -5.42 -5.09
N GLU A 11 -0.75 -6.44 -4.29
CA GLU A 11 -1.61 -6.33 -3.11
C GLU A 11 -0.79 -6.44 -1.81
N PRO A 12 -0.04 -5.40 -1.44
CA PRO A 12 1.02 -5.47 -0.42
C PRO A 12 0.52 -5.74 1.00
N LEU A 13 -0.76 -5.53 1.28
CA LEU A 13 -1.36 -5.82 2.59
C LEU A 13 -1.86 -7.26 2.72
N VAL A 14 -1.93 -8.04 1.64
CA VAL A 14 -2.28 -9.46 1.75
C VAL A 14 -1.21 -10.19 2.55
N GLY A 15 -1.64 -10.86 3.62
CA GLY A 15 -0.73 -11.57 4.52
C GLY A 15 0.08 -10.67 5.46
N HIS A 16 -0.13 -9.35 5.46
CA HIS A 16 0.62 -8.45 6.34
C HIS A 16 0.29 -8.74 7.82
N PRO A 17 1.29 -8.88 8.71
CA PRO A 17 1.07 -9.35 10.08
C PRO A 17 0.25 -8.38 10.93
N ARG A 18 0.37 -7.07 10.68
CA ARG A 18 -0.28 -6.02 11.48
C ARG A 18 -1.51 -5.37 10.84
N TYR A 19 -1.57 -5.34 9.52
CA TYR A 19 -2.55 -4.52 8.80
C TYR A 19 -3.39 -5.41 7.88
N GLU A 20 -4.68 -5.17 7.87
CA GLU A 20 -5.63 -5.82 6.96
C GLU A 20 -6.20 -4.78 6.00
N LYS A 21 -6.14 -5.04 4.69
CA LYS A 21 -6.76 -4.15 3.70
C LYS A 21 -8.27 -4.16 3.84
N ILE A 22 -8.87 -2.96 3.90
CA ILE A 22 -10.32 -2.78 3.78
C ILE A 22 -10.68 -2.43 2.34
N LYS A 23 -10.09 -1.36 1.78
CA LYS A 23 -10.34 -0.90 0.41
C LYS A 23 -9.24 0.03 -0.05
N ASP A 24 -9.16 0.26 -1.36
CA ASP A 24 -8.34 1.36 -1.87
C ASP A 24 -9.03 2.70 -1.59
N LEU A 25 -8.22 3.69 -1.23
CA LEU A 25 -8.67 5.04 -0.95
C LEU A 25 -8.31 6.02 -2.07
N ASN A 26 -7.09 5.90 -2.64
CA ASN A 26 -6.61 6.79 -3.68
C ASN A 26 -5.50 6.14 -4.53
N SER A 27 -5.34 6.61 -5.77
CA SER A 27 -4.20 6.31 -6.64
C SER A 27 -3.74 7.58 -7.35
N GLY A 28 -2.43 7.81 -7.41
CA GLY A 28 -1.85 8.93 -8.17
C GLY A 28 -0.41 8.66 -8.60
N THR A 29 0.27 9.69 -9.08
CA THR A 29 1.62 9.59 -9.69
C THR A 29 2.67 9.00 -8.75
N PHE A 30 2.58 9.28 -7.45
CA PHE A 30 3.58 8.83 -6.46
C PHE A 30 3.21 7.51 -5.78
N GLY A 31 2.24 6.76 -6.33
CA GLY A 31 1.77 5.49 -5.78
C GLY A 31 0.30 5.52 -5.34
N PHE A 32 -0.03 4.82 -4.26
CA PHE A 32 -1.42 4.59 -3.88
C PHE A 32 -1.65 4.46 -2.39
N VAL A 33 -2.90 4.68 -2.00
CA VAL A 33 -3.32 4.64 -0.60
C VAL A 33 -4.38 3.56 -0.43
N GLN A 34 -4.16 2.71 0.56
CA GLN A 34 -5.14 1.73 1.01
C GLN A 34 -5.64 2.12 2.40
N LEU A 35 -6.94 2.03 2.60
CA LEU A 35 -7.53 2.02 3.92
C LEU A 35 -7.28 0.64 4.53
N ALA A 36 -6.61 0.61 5.68
CA ALA A 36 -6.25 -0.61 6.38
C ALA A 36 -6.74 -0.57 7.83
N ARG A 37 -7.02 -1.74 8.40
CA ARG A 37 -7.29 -1.92 9.82
C ARG A 37 -6.03 -2.42 10.50
N ASP A 38 -5.65 -1.81 11.62
CA ASP A 38 -4.67 -2.39 12.54
C ASP A 38 -5.32 -3.58 13.27
N LYS A 39 -4.75 -4.77 13.13
CA LYS A 39 -5.27 -6.00 13.71
C LYS A 39 -5.17 -6.00 15.25
N ALA A 40 -4.24 -5.24 15.82
CA ALA A 40 -4.04 -5.18 17.27
C ALA A 40 -4.98 -4.19 17.95
N THR A 41 -5.16 -2.98 17.38
CA THR A 41 -6.00 -1.92 17.99
C THR A 41 -7.41 -1.87 17.43
N GLY A 42 -7.64 -2.42 16.23
CA GLY A 42 -8.90 -2.29 15.50
C GLY A 42 -9.08 -0.94 14.80
N GLU A 43 -8.14 -0.01 14.96
CA GLU A 43 -8.23 1.32 14.36
C GLU A 43 -7.98 1.30 12.85
N THR A 44 -8.53 2.29 12.16
CA THR A 44 -8.39 2.45 10.71
C THR A 44 -7.28 3.44 10.38
N TRP A 45 -6.40 3.05 9.45
CA TRP A 45 -5.24 3.80 9.01
C TRP A 45 -5.21 3.93 7.50
N ALA A 46 -4.65 5.04 7.01
CA ALA A 46 -4.32 5.20 5.59
C ALA A 46 -2.87 4.80 5.36
N VAL A 47 -2.65 3.73 4.58
CA VAL A 47 -1.31 3.23 4.23
C VAL A 47 -0.97 3.67 2.81
N LYS A 48 0.03 4.52 2.67
CA LYS A 48 0.52 4.98 1.36
C LYS A 48 1.70 4.13 0.89
N PHE A 49 1.50 3.42 -0.20
CA PHE A 49 2.54 2.74 -0.95
C PHE A 49 3.12 3.69 -1.98
N ILE A 50 4.43 3.87 -1.94
CA ILE A 50 5.19 4.70 -2.86
C ILE A 50 6.18 3.81 -3.60
N GLU A 51 6.45 4.11 -4.86
CA GLU A 51 7.56 3.48 -5.56
C GLU A 51 8.86 3.86 -4.86
N ARG A 52 9.65 2.86 -4.48
CA ARG A 52 11.04 3.11 -4.06
C ARG A 52 11.83 3.40 -5.33
N GLY A 53 12.52 4.54 -5.36
CA GLY A 53 13.55 4.75 -6.37
C GLY A 53 14.67 3.72 -6.22
N ASP A 54 15.52 3.60 -7.24
CA ASP A 54 16.74 2.81 -7.15
C ASP A 54 17.50 3.24 -5.89
N LYS A 55 17.90 2.26 -5.07
CA LYS A 55 18.93 2.53 -4.07
C LYS A 55 20.11 3.02 -4.88
N ALA A 56 20.58 4.24 -4.62
CA ALA A 56 21.91 4.64 -5.03
C ALA A 56 22.89 3.75 -4.24
N CYS A 57 23.03 2.49 -4.65
CA CYS A 57 24.23 1.72 -4.41
C CYS A 57 25.29 2.51 -5.16
N GLY A 58 26.05 3.34 -4.43
CA GLY A 58 27.33 3.80 -4.91
C GLY A 58 28.19 2.59 -5.28
N PRO A 59 29.29 2.78 -6.02
CA PRO A 59 30.06 1.71 -6.68
C PRO A 59 30.83 0.76 -5.73
N LEU A 60 30.38 0.59 -4.48
CA LEU A 60 31.00 -0.23 -3.44
C LEU A 60 30.06 -1.31 -2.88
N CYS A 61 28.91 -1.55 -3.52
CA CYS A 61 28.24 -2.85 -3.52
C CYS A 61 28.29 -3.43 -4.94
#